data_AF-F2NF42-F1
#
_entry.id   AF-F2NF42-F1
#
_cell.length_a   1.000
_cell.length_b   1.000
_cell.length_c   1.000
_cell.angle_alpha   90.00
_cell.angle_beta   90.00
_cell.angle_gamma   90.00
#
_symmetry.space_group_name_H-M   'P 1'
#
loop_
_entity.id
_entity.type
_entity.pdbx_description
1 polymer ?
#
loop_
_entity_poly.entity_id
_entity_poly.type
_entity_poly.pdbx_seq_one_letter_code
_entity_poly.pdbx_strand_id
1 'polypeptide(L)'
;MEENVRQELESMEKMVLNWKKVYLDDATPDGNNDFLIEEFEEEIITYVCPYVRRLYQCEYLTANESQEFLSFCQGQVEDLRNLIKEVETPPAKPGFWQKIVKETVITWRKAT
;
A
#
# COMPACT_ATOMS: atom_id res chain seq x y z
N MET A 1 -15.44 13.71 -11.17
CA MET A 1 -14.08 13.56 -11.70
C MET A 1 -14.02 13.49 -13.24
N GLU A 2 -13.06 14.18 -13.85
CA GLU A 2 -12.69 14.02 -15.26
C GLU A 2 -11.98 12.66 -15.50
N GLU A 3 -12.01 12.15 -16.74
CA GLU A 3 -11.47 10.81 -17.07
C GLU A 3 -9.94 10.71 -16.91
N ASN A 4 -9.21 11.72 -17.37
CA ASN A 4 -7.76 11.82 -17.19
C ASN A 4 -7.37 11.83 -15.70
N VAL A 5 -8.09 12.59 -14.87
CA VAL A 5 -7.84 12.66 -13.42
C VAL A 5 -8.10 11.31 -12.75
N ARG A 6 -9.16 10.61 -13.16
CA ARG A 6 -9.41 9.23 -12.70
C ARG A 6 -8.25 8.29 -13.05
N GLN A 7 -7.76 8.33 -14.29
CA GLN A 7 -6.64 7.48 -14.72
C GLN A 7 -5.33 7.80 -13.98
N GLU A 8 -5.10 9.07 -13.66
CA GLU A 8 -3.97 9.50 -12.83
C GLU A 8 -4.07 8.92 -11.42
N LEU A 9 -5.24 9.02 -10.77
CA LEU A 9 -5.48 8.43 -9.45
C LEU A 9 -5.36 6.90 -9.47
N GLU A 10 -5.93 6.20 -10.45
CA GLU A 10 -5.77 4.74 -10.60
C GLU A 10 -4.29 4.33 -10.77
N SER A 11 -3.50 5.16 -11.44
CA SER A 11 -2.06 4.92 -11.61
C SER A 11 -1.32 5.10 -10.28
N MET A 12 -1.70 6.10 -9.50
CA MET A 12 -1.15 6.32 -8.16
C MET A 12 -1.55 5.21 -7.18
N GLU A 13 -2.78 4.69 -7.23
CA GLU A 13 -3.19 3.53 -6.42
C GLU A 13 -2.29 2.33 -6.69
N LYS A 14 -2.05 2.02 -7.97
CA LYS A 14 -1.15 0.92 -8.36
C LYS A 14 0.27 1.14 -7.83
N MET A 15 0.76 2.37 -7.86
CA MET A 15 2.08 2.72 -7.33
C MET A 15 2.15 2.45 -5.82
N VAL A 16 1.18 2.95 -5.04
CA VAL A 16 1.11 2.72 -3.58
C VAL A 16 1.02 1.23 -3.25
N LEU A 17 0.20 0.47 -3.98
CA LEU A 17 0.08 -0.97 -3.78
C LEU A 17 1.38 -1.73 -4.11
N ASN A 18 2.12 -1.29 -5.13
CA ASN A 18 3.40 -1.86 -5.48
C ASN A 18 4.45 -1.58 -4.40
N TRP A 19 4.53 -0.34 -3.90
CA TRP A 19 5.41 0.00 -2.77
C TRP A 19 5.08 -0.84 -1.54
N LYS A 20 3.79 -0.91 -1.16
CA LYS A 20 3.35 -1.76 -0.04
C LYS A 20 3.85 -3.20 -0.17
N LYS A 21 3.77 -3.76 -1.38
CA LYS A 21 4.26 -5.11 -1.64
C LYS A 21 5.78 -5.22 -1.43
N VAL A 22 6.56 -4.26 -1.92
CA VAL A 22 8.02 -4.24 -1.72
C VAL A 22 8.37 -4.21 -0.24
N TYR A 23 7.78 -3.28 0.52
CA TYR A 23 8.01 -3.18 1.96
C TYR A 23 7.57 -4.45 2.71
N LEU A 24 6.49 -5.12 2.27
CA LEU A 24 6.08 -6.40 2.85
C LEU A 24 7.06 -7.53 2.53
N ASP A 25 7.60 -7.58 1.31
CA ASP A 25 8.57 -8.60 0.89
C ASP A 25 9.90 -8.47 1.67
N ASP A 26 10.23 -7.26 2.15
CA ASP A 26 11.40 -6.98 2.99
C ASP A 26 11.18 -7.30 4.49
N ALA A 27 9.94 -7.58 4.91
CA ALA A 27 9.63 -7.86 6.31
C ALA A 27 10.20 -9.20 6.79
N THR A 28 10.79 -9.20 7.98
CA THR A 28 11.48 -10.37 8.53
C THR A 28 10.78 -10.96 9.77
N PRO A 29 10.85 -12.29 10.00
CA PRO A 29 10.18 -12.91 11.16
C PRO A 29 10.81 -12.61 12.52
N ASP A 30 12.03 -12.06 12.56
CA ASP A 30 12.78 -11.75 13.79
C ASP A 30 12.34 -10.44 14.47
N GLY A 31 11.40 -9.73 13.84
CA GLY A 31 10.86 -8.47 14.34
C GLY A 31 11.68 -7.26 13.90
N ASN A 32 11.45 -6.11 14.54
CA ASN A 32 12.09 -4.83 14.21
C ASN A 32 11.74 -4.32 12.80
N ASN A 33 10.53 -4.60 12.33
CA ASN A 33 10.03 -4.15 11.02
C ASN A 33 9.34 -2.78 11.06
N ASP A 34 9.29 -2.11 12.21
CA ASP A 34 8.57 -0.83 12.37
C ASP A 34 9.05 0.24 11.35
N PHE A 35 10.35 0.25 11.03
CA PHE A 35 10.91 1.18 10.05
C PHE A 35 10.32 0.99 8.65
N LEU A 36 9.94 -0.23 8.25
CA LEU A 36 9.31 -0.49 6.95
C LEU A 36 7.94 0.19 6.85
N ILE A 37 7.22 0.28 7.97
CA ILE A 37 5.92 0.96 8.05
C ILE A 37 6.13 2.47 7.99
N GLU A 38 7.11 2.98 8.74
CA GLU A 38 7.46 4.40 8.79
C GLU A 38 7.94 4.93 7.44
N GLU A 39 8.85 4.21 6.76
CA GLU A 39 9.37 4.58 5.45
C GLU A 39 8.27 4.54 4.37
N PHE A 40 7.40 3.52 4.40
CA PHE A 40 6.24 3.45 3.49
C PHE A 40 5.27 4.62 3.71
N GLU A 41 4.97 4.96 4.96
CA GLU A 41 4.13 6.13 5.29
C GLU A 41 4.80 7.44 4.82
N GLU A 42 6.10 7.59 5.03
CA GLU A 42 6.86 8.76 4.60
C GLU A 42 6.85 8.93 3.07
N GLU A 43 6.97 7.85 2.30
CA GLU A 43 6.85 7.90 0.83
C GLU A 43 5.46 8.38 0.38
N ILE A 44 4.38 7.90 1.01
CA ILE A 44 3.02 8.39 0.73
C ILE A 44 2.92 9.88 1.04
N ILE A 45 3.38 10.31 2.22
CA ILE A 45 3.32 11.72 2.64
C ILE A 45 4.15 12.61 1.71
N THR A 46 5.29 12.13 1.24
CA THR A 46 6.23 12.90 0.41
C THR A 46 5.77 13.00 -1.04
N TYR A 47 5.26 11.91 -1.62
CA TYR A 47 4.99 11.85 -3.06
C TYR A 47 3.51 11.89 -3.42
N VAL A 48 2.63 11.28 -2.62
CA VAL A 48 1.21 11.14 -2.94
C VAL A 48 0.40 12.33 -2.40
N CYS A 49 0.56 12.67 -1.12
CA CYS A 49 -0.21 13.72 -0.47
C CYS A 49 -0.11 15.10 -1.18
N PRO A 50 1.07 15.58 -1.63
CA PRO A 50 1.17 16.87 -2.29
C PRO A 50 0.47 16.89 -3.65
N TYR A 51 0.46 15.76 -4.36
CA TYR A 51 -0.17 15.65 -5.67
C TYR A 51 -1.70 15.67 -5.53
N VAL A 52 -2.27 14.86 -4.63
CA VAL A 52 -3.71 14.86 -4.34
C VAL A 52 -4.17 16.24 -3.87
N ARG A 53 -3.38 16.90 -3.01
CA ARG A 53 -3.64 18.27 -2.57
C ARG A 53 -3.67 19.24 -3.75
N ARG A 54 -2.76 19.13 -4.72
CA ARG A 54 -2.74 19.99 -5.91
C ARG A 54 -3.99 19.75 -6.77
N LEU A 55 -4.39 18.50 -6.99
CA LEU A 55 -5.62 18.18 -7.72
C LEU A 55 -6.86 18.79 -7.06
N TYR A 56 -6.95 18.73 -5.73
CA TYR A 56 -8.01 19.41 -4.98
C TYR A 56 -7.96 20.95 -5.12
N GLN A 57 -6.77 21.55 -4.96
CA GLN A 57 -6.60 23.01 -5.06
C GLN A 57 -6.91 23.56 -6.46
N CYS A 58 -6.73 22.75 -7.50
CA CYS A 58 -7.07 23.09 -8.87
C CYS A 58 -8.50 22.67 -9.25
N GLU A 59 -9.33 22.28 -8.29
CA GLU A 59 -10.74 21.92 -8.46
C GLU A 59 -10.98 20.67 -9.35
N TYR A 60 -9.94 19.87 -9.60
CA TYR A 60 -10.07 18.57 -10.30
C TYR A 60 -10.69 17.49 -9.42
N LEU A 61 -10.55 17.65 -8.10
CA LEU A 61 -11.19 16.81 -7.09
C LEU A 61 -12.06 17.65 -6.17
N THR A 62 -13.17 17.08 -5.74
CA THR A 62 -13.95 17.56 -4.61
C THR A 62 -13.24 17.24 -3.28
N ALA A 63 -13.68 17.89 -2.21
CA ALA A 63 -13.20 17.58 -0.86
C ALA A 63 -13.44 16.11 -0.49
N ASN A 64 -14.57 15.53 -0.89
CA ASN A 64 -14.85 14.11 -0.66
C ASN A 64 -13.93 13.20 -1.46
N GLU A 65 -13.75 13.43 -2.77
CA GLU A 65 -12.88 12.59 -3.62
C GLU A 65 -11.42 12.62 -3.12
N SER A 66 -10.91 13.79 -2.75
CA SER A 66 -9.57 13.91 -2.17
C SER A 66 -9.45 13.22 -0.81
N GLN A 67 -10.44 13.38 0.08
CA GLN A 67 -10.45 12.71 1.39
C GLN A 67 -10.54 11.18 1.23
N GLU A 68 -11.36 10.70 0.30
CA GLU A 68 -11.49 9.27 0.00
C GLU A 68 -10.15 8.67 -0.43
N PHE A 69 -9.44 9.33 -1.35
CA PHE A 69 -8.14 8.87 -1.81
C PHE A 69 -7.07 8.89 -0.71
N LEU A 70 -7.01 9.94 0.11
CA LEU A 70 -6.09 9.99 1.24
C LEU A 70 -6.41 8.93 2.30
N SER A 71 -7.69 8.64 2.51
CA SER A 71 -8.14 7.58 3.41
C SER A 71 -7.76 6.20 2.88
N PHE A 72 -7.82 5.98 1.56
CA PHE A 72 -7.28 4.78 0.92
C PHE A 72 -5.78 4.61 1.22
N CYS A 73 -4.98 5.68 1.04
CA CYS A 73 -3.53 5.63 1.28
C CYS A 73 -3.21 5.30 2.74
N GLN A 74 -3.87 5.96 3.68
CA GLN A 74 -3.74 5.67 5.11
C GLN A 74 -4.18 4.23 5.45
N GLY A 75 -5.23 3.74 4.81
CA GLY A 75 -5.65 2.34 4.91
C GLY A 75 -4.57 1.36 4.45
N GLN A 76 -3.76 1.71 3.46
CA GLN A 76 -2.64 0.86 3.01
C GLN A 76 -1.52 0.77 4.06
N VAL A 77 -1.26 1.85 4.81
CA VAL A 77 -0.27 1.85 5.91
C VAL A 77 -0.72 0.92 7.03
N GLU A 78 -1.99 0.99 7.42
CA GLU A 78 -2.55 0.11 8.44
C GLU A 78 -2.61 -1.35 7.97
N ASP A 79 -2.93 -1.58 6.69
CA ASP A 79 -2.89 -2.93 6.11
C ASP A 79 -1.46 -3.51 6.14
N LEU A 80 -0.45 -2.73 5.76
CA LEU A 80 0.95 -3.15 5.87
C LEU A 80 1.35 -3.50 7.31
N ARG A 81 0.98 -2.64 8.26
CA ARG A 81 1.23 -2.87 9.70
C ARG A 81 0.64 -4.20 10.17
N ASN A 82 -0.56 -4.53 9.72
CA ASN A 82 -1.21 -5.79 10.09
C ASN A 82 -0.56 -7.00 9.40
N LEU A 83 -0.16 -6.87 8.14
CA LEU A 83 0.55 -7.93 7.41
C LEU A 83 1.92 -8.21 8.03
N ILE A 84 2.68 -7.18 8.42
CA ILE A 84 3.96 -7.33 9.10
C ILE A 84 3.80 -8.03 10.45
N LYS A 85 2.76 -7.68 11.23
CA LYS A 85 2.44 -8.40 12.48
C LYS A 85 2.17 -9.89 12.23
N GLU A 86 1.53 -10.24 11.12
CA GLU A 86 1.33 -11.66 10.74
C GLU A 86 2.64 -12.36 10.35
N VAL A 87 3.64 -11.63 9.82
CA VAL A 87 4.98 -12.17 9.53
C VAL A 87 5.75 -12.44 10.83
N GLU A 88 5.76 -11.48 11.75
CA GLU A 88 6.45 -11.57 13.04
C GLU A 88 5.79 -12.57 13.99
N THR A 89 4.46 -12.58 14.01
CA THR A 89 3.63 -13.41 14.89
C THR A 89 2.55 -14.15 14.09
N PRO A 90 2.92 -15.25 13.41
CA PRO A 90 1.99 -15.97 12.55
C PRO A 90 0.76 -16.44 13.33
N PRO A 91 -0.47 -16.15 12.87
CA PRO A 91 -1.68 -16.62 13.53
C PRO A 91 -1.75 -18.15 13.53
N ALA A 92 -2.30 -18.73 14.60
CA ALA A 92 -2.46 -20.18 14.75
C ALA A 92 -3.30 -20.85 13.65
N LYS A 93 -4.07 -20.07 12.88
CA LYS A 93 -4.72 -20.49 11.64
C LYS A 93 -4.21 -19.60 10.50
N PRO A 94 -3.79 -20.19 9.37
CA PRO A 94 -3.31 -19.41 8.24
C PRO A 94 -4.42 -18.51 7.70
N GLY A 95 -4.17 -17.20 7.67
CA GLY A 95 -5.05 -16.19 7.08
C GLY A 95 -5.10 -16.26 5.55
N PHE A 96 -6.04 -15.54 4.94
CA PHE A 96 -6.21 -15.49 3.48
C PHE A 96 -4.93 -15.03 2.75
N TRP A 97 -4.17 -14.11 3.34
CA TRP A 97 -2.90 -13.61 2.81
C TRP A 97 -1.80 -14.66 2.73
N GLN A 98 -1.78 -15.64 3.65
CA GLN A 98 -0.84 -16.75 3.57
C GLN A 98 -1.12 -17.70 2.40
N LYS A 99 -2.36 -17.74 1.88
CA LYS A 99 -2.67 -18.42 0.61
C LYS A 99 -2.16 -17.62 -0.58
N ILE A 100 -2.38 -16.30 -0.59
CA ILE A 100 -1.93 -15.41 -1.67
C ILE A 100 -0.40 -15.41 -1.78
N VAL A 101 0.32 -15.25 -0.66
CA VAL A 101 1.80 -15.27 -0.64
C VAL A 101 2.34 -16.63 -1.08
N LYS A 102 1.71 -17.73 -0.67
CA LYS A 102 2.09 -19.06 -1.17
C LYS A 102 1.88 -19.17 -2.68
N GLU A 103 0.79 -18.66 -3.23
CA GLU A 103 0.51 -18.68 -4.67
C GLU A 103 1.49 -17.82 -5.49
N THR A 104 1.88 -16.64 -4.99
CA THR A 104 2.87 -15.77 -5.65
C THR A 104 4.29 -16.31 -5.58
N VAL A 105 4.72 -16.90 -4.45
CA VAL A 105 6.04 -17.56 -4.34
C VAL A 105 6.13 -18.82 -5.21
N ILE A 106 5.03 -19.58 -5.33
CA ILE A 106 4.97 -20.80 -6.17
C ILE A 106 5.02 -20.46 -7.67
N THR A 107 4.40 -19.36 -8.10
CA THR A 107 4.39 -18.96 -9.51
C THR A 107 5.76 -18.50 -9.98
N TRP A 108 6.54 -17.81 -9.14
CA TRP A 108 7.91 -17.39 -9.48
C TRP A 108 8.91 -18.56 -9.55
N ARG A 109 8.83 -19.54 -8.64
CA ARG A 109 9.72 -20.73 -8.66
C ARG A 109 9.50 -21.69 -9.84
N LYS A 110 8.40 -21.54 -10.59
CA LYS A 110 8.13 -22.31 -11.80
C LYS A 110 8.53 -21.57 -13.09
N ALA A 111 8.91 -20.29 -12.99
CA ALA A 111 9.30 -19.44 -14.11
C ALA A 111 10.83 -19.29 -14.23
N THR A 112 11.61 -19.91 -13.33
CA THR A 112 13.07 -20.01 -13.36
C THR A 112 13.48 -21.47 -13.49
#